data_AF-A0A7Y1XC58-F1
#
_entry.id   AF-A0A7Y1XC58-F1
#
_cell.length_a   1.000
_cell.length_b   1.000
_cell.length_c   1.000
_cell.angle_alpha   90.00
_cell.angle_beta   90.00
_cell.angle_gamma   90.00
#
_symmetry.space_group_name_H-M   'P 1'
#
loop_
_entity.id
_entity.type
_entity.pdbx_description
1 polymer ?
#
loop_
_entity_poly.entity_id
_entity_poly.type
_entity_poly.pdbx_seq_one_letter_code
_entity_poly.pdbx_strand_id
1 'polypeptide(L)'
;LRGLYLSLVTVALVFFGEFLFGAPGLEKITGASRGRSAPPISLVLPGQEEALFGLSNREELYFASLIVAIVAYLVGKNIARSRVGRAFQATRDRDIAAEVIGVNVTWAKLVAFGISSFYAGAAGVLLGVFLGNPIGSNFGGGAGLLLSVEYVAMIVIGGIGTVLGAALGALFVVGLPELVSYLAQQGWLPFVADVGGGTFDTAVFSAILFGLFIILFLVFEPLGLFGIWLRVRNYWKGWPFSY
;
A
#
# COMPACT_ATOMS: atom_id res chain seq x y z
N LEU A 1 -11.85 22.12 4.31
CA LEU A 1 -10.38 22.11 4.19
C LEU A 1 -10.02 21.87 2.72
N ARG A 2 -9.24 22.75 2.08
CA ARG A 2 -8.77 22.60 0.70
C ARG A 2 -7.27 22.90 0.61
N GLY A 3 -6.58 22.23 -0.31
CA GLY A 3 -5.19 22.51 -0.66
C GLY A 3 -4.24 22.44 0.53
N LEU A 4 -3.44 23.50 0.69
CA LEU A 4 -2.34 23.59 1.66
C LEU A 4 -2.76 23.34 3.12
N TYR A 5 -3.96 23.79 3.50
CA TYR A 5 -4.45 23.57 4.87
C TYR A 5 -4.71 22.09 5.16
N LEU A 6 -5.19 21.33 4.17
CA LEU A 6 -5.41 19.90 4.34
C LEU A 6 -4.08 19.16 4.49
N SER A 7 -3.09 19.47 3.64
CA SER A 7 -1.76 18.85 3.72
C SER A 7 -1.06 19.17 5.04
N LEU A 8 -1.17 20.42 5.53
CA LEU A 8 -0.59 20.79 6.81
C LEU A 8 -1.24 20.02 7.96
N VAL A 9 -2.57 19.88 7.96
CA VAL A 9 -3.30 19.13 8.98
C VAL A 9 -2.96 17.64 8.94
N THR A 10 -2.84 17.02 7.75
CA THR A 10 -2.47 15.60 7.66
C THR A 10 -1.05 15.34 8.14
N VAL A 11 -0.11 16.22 7.80
CA VAL A 11 1.28 16.11 8.30
C VAL A 11 1.33 16.32 9.81
N ALA A 12 0.65 17.34 10.32
CA ALA A 12 0.56 17.60 11.76
C ALA A 12 -0.08 16.42 12.51
N LEU A 13 -1.10 15.78 11.95
CA LEU A 13 -1.74 14.60 12.53
C LEU A 13 -0.76 13.41 12.65
N VAL A 14 0.07 13.19 11.63
CA VAL A 14 1.09 12.12 11.65
C VAL A 14 2.12 12.38 12.75
N PHE A 15 2.70 13.59 12.80
CA PHE A 15 3.66 13.94 13.85
C PHE A 15 3.04 13.95 15.25
N PHE A 16 1.79 14.39 15.37
CA PHE A 16 1.06 14.32 16.62
C PHE A 16 0.83 12.87 17.07
N GLY A 17 0.49 11.97 16.13
CA GLY A 17 0.39 10.55 16.40
C GLY A 17 1.72 9.97 16.90
N GLU A 18 2.83 10.28 16.22
CA GLU A 18 4.17 9.86 16.63
C GLU A 18 4.51 10.36 18.05
N PHE A 19 4.25 11.63 18.34
CA PHE A 19 4.43 12.20 19.67
C PHE A 19 3.56 11.51 20.74
N LEU A 20 2.29 11.27 20.44
CA LEU A 20 1.34 10.64 21.36
C LEU A 20 1.75 9.19 21.67
N PHE A 21 2.12 8.41 20.65
CA PHE A 21 2.48 7.00 20.82
C PHE A 21 3.89 6.79 21.36
N GLY A 22 4.77 7.79 21.22
CA GLY A 22 6.09 7.84 21.85
C GLY A 22 6.08 8.40 23.27
N ALA A 23 4.96 8.91 23.77
CA ALA A 23 4.87 9.51 25.09
C ALA A 23 5.11 8.48 26.21
N PRO A 24 5.86 8.83 27.29
CA PRO A 24 6.15 7.90 28.40
C PRO A 24 4.89 7.33 29.07
N GLY A 25 3.78 8.08 29.06
CA GLY A 25 2.51 7.63 29.64
C GLY A 25 1.86 6.44 28.92
N LEU A 26 2.20 6.20 27.65
CA LEU A 26 1.65 5.10 26.84
C LEU A 26 2.59 3.89 26.74
N GLU A 27 3.74 3.90 27.42
CA GLU A 27 4.74 2.82 27.35
C GLU A 27 4.16 1.43 27.66
N LYS A 28 3.22 1.33 28.61
CA LYS A 28 2.55 0.06 28.94
C LYS A 28 1.74 -0.53 27.79
N ILE A 29 1.24 0.31 26.89
CA ILE A 29 0.37 -0.07 25.77
C ILE A 29 1.19 -0.21 24.48
N THR A 30 2.04 0.76 24.16
CA THR A 30 2.77 0.82 22.86
C THR A 30 4.21 0.32 22.92
N GLY A 31 4.80 0.19 24.12
CA GLY A 31 6.25 -0.01 24.27
C GLY A 31 7.09 1.24 23.95
N ALA A 32 6.42 2.39 23.72
CA ALA A 32 7.02 3.68 23.36
C ALA A 32 8.11 3.53 22.28
N SER A 33 9.29 4.10 22.51
CA SER A 33 10.41 4.09 21.57
C SER A 33 11.07 2.72 21.36
N ARG A 34 10.79 1.72 22.20
CA ARG A 34 11.37 0.36 22.09
C ARG A 34 10.50 -0.60 21.28
N GLY A 35 9.25 -0.22 21.02
CA GLY A 35 8.25 -1.12 20.44
C GLY A 35 7.85 -2.23 21.41
N ARG A 36 6.73 -2.88 21.11
CA ARG A 36 6.26 -4.05 21.85
C ARG A 36 6.26 -5.24 20.90
N SER A 37 6.84 -6.36 21.36
CA SER A 37 6.75 -7.62 20.62
C SER A 37 5.28 -8.00 20.45
N ALA A 38 4.87 -8.20 19.20
CA ALA A 38 3.52 -8.64 18.88
C ALA A 38 3.30 -10.03 19.51
N PRO A 39 2.30 -10.21 20.39
CA PRO A 39 1.97 -11.53 20.89
C PRO A 39 1.52 -12.42 19.72
N PRO A 40 1.90 -13.71 19.69
CA PRO A 40 1.46 -14.62 18.64
C PRO A 40 -0.07 -14.69 18.66
N ILE A 41 -0.70 -14.43 17.52
CA ILE A 41 -2.16 -14.44 17.39
C ILE A 41 -2.59 -15.88 17.18
N SER A 42 -2.92 -16.58 18.25
CA SER A 42 -3.56 -17.89 18.19
C SER A 42 -5.07 -17.73 18.31
N LEU A 43 -5.82 -18.21 17.30
CA LEU A 43 -7.27 -18.32 17.42
C LEU A 43 -7.60 -19.66 18.12
N VAL A 44 -7.75 -19.61 19.43
CA VAL A 44 -8.18 -20.75 20.24
C VAL A 44 -9.72 -20.71 20.33
N LEU A 45 -10.40 -21.69 19.75
CA LEU A 45 -11.84 -21.86 19.97
C LEU A 45 -12.08 -22.29 21.43
N PRO A 46 -13.19 -21.88 22.07
CA PRO A 46 -13.52 -22.33 23.43
C PRO A 46 -13.63 -23.86 23.47
N GLY A 47 -12.71 -24.53 24.16
CA GLY A 47 -12.72 -25.99 24.34
C GLY A 47 -11.70 -26.81 23.54
N GLN A 48 -10.73 -26.20 22.86
CA GLN A 48 -9.58 -26.90 22.28
C GLN A 48 -8.26 -26.34 22.84
N GLU A 49 -7.33 -27.22 23.22
CA GLU A 49 -5.99 -26.84 23.70
C GLU A 49 -5.02 -26.54 22.54
N GLU A 50 -5.35 -26.99 21.33
CA GLU A 50 -4.61 -26.66 20.11
C GLU A 50 -5.25 -25.47 19.38
N ALA A 51 -4.42 -24.51 18.99
CA ALA A 51 -4.86 -23.39 18.18
C ALA A 51 -5.20 -23.87 16.77
N LEU A 52 -6.46 -23.69 16.33
CA LEU A 52 -6.87 -24.01 14.95
C LEU A 52 -6.14 -23.17 13.90
N PHE A 53 -5.72 -21.96 14.28
CA PHE A 53 -4.88 -21.08 13.48
C PHE A 53 -3.79 -20.50 14.38
N GLY A 54 -2.54 -20.81 14.02
CA GLY A 54 -1.38 -20.53 14.84
C GLY A 54 -0.67 -19.20 14.57
N LEU A 55 -0.75 -18.56 13.39
CA LEU A 55 -0.04 -17.32 12.98
C LEU A 55 1.40 -17.13 13.54
N SER A 56 2.07 -18.22 13.92
CA SER A 56 3.41 -18.24 14.50
C SER A 56 4.43 -18.68 13.45
N ASN A 57 4.00 -19.50 12.50
CA ASN A 57 4.76 -19.83 11.30
C ASN A 57 4.62 -18.75 10.22
N ARG A 58 5.74 -18.43 9.56
CA ARG A 58 5.79 -17.46 8.44
C ARG A 58 4.85 -17.84 7.29
N GLU A 59 4.67 -19.13 7.04
CA GLU A 59 3.77 -19.63 6.01
C GLU A 59 2.29 -19.36 6.35
N GLU A 60 1.89 -19.56 7.60
CA GLU A 60 0.53 -19.26 8.07
C GLU A 60 0.23 -17.76 7.98
N LEU A 61 1.19 -16.91 8.37
CA LEU A 61 1.09 -15.46 8.22
C LEU A 61 0.97 -15.04 6.75
N TYR A 62 1.69 -15.71 5.85
CA TYR A 62 1.58 -15.46 4.42
C TYR A 62 0.17 -15.79 3.90
N PHE A 63 -0.36 -16.97 4.19
CA PHE A 63 -1.71 -17.33 3.73
C PHE A 63 -2.80 -16.45 4.37
N ALA A 64 -2.65 -16.08 5.64
CA ALA A 64 -3.58 -15.17 6.32
C ALA A 64 -3.56 -13.77 5.69
N SER A 65 -2.37 -13.20 5.46
CA SER A 65 -2.23 -11.90 4.81
C SER A 65 -2.74 -11.93 3.37
N LEU A 66 -2.52 -13.02 2.64
CA LEU A 66 -3.07 -13.24 1.30
C LEU A 66 -4.60 -13.26 1.30
N ILE A 67 -5.23 -13.98 2.24
CA ILE A 67 -6.69 -13.98 2.38
C ILE A 67 -7.21 -12.58 2.66
N VAL A 68 -6.59 -11.86 3.61
CA VAL A 68 -6.98 -10.48 3.92
C VAL A 68 -6.83 -9.58 2.70
N ALA A 69 -5.74 -9.70 1.93
CA ALA A 69 -5.51 -8.94 0.71
C ALA A 69 -6.56 -9.23 -0.37
N ILE A 70 -6.94 -10.51 -0.56
CA ILE A 70 -7.99 -10.90 -1.50
C ILE A 70 -9.35 -10.33 -1.08
N VAL A 71 -9.72 -10.47 0.19
CA VAL A 71 -10.97 -9.91 0.71
C VAL A 71 -10.96 -8.39 0.57
N ALA A 72 -9.86 -7.74 0.94
CA ALA A 72 -9.65 -6.31 0.79
C ALA A 72 -9.86 -5.84 -0.65
N TYR A 73 -9.26 -6.54 -1.62
CA TYR A 73 -9.40 -6.27 -3.05
C TYR A 73 -10.85 -6.45 -3.54
N LEU A 74 -11.52 -7.54 -3.15
CA LEU A 74 -12.90 -7.81 -3.53
C LEU A 74 -13.87 -6.77 -2.97
N VAL A 75 -13.70 -6.39 -1.70
CA VAL A 75 -14.48 -5.33 -1.05
C VAL A 75 -14.24 -4.00 -1.76
N GLY A 76 -12.98 -3.64 -2.03
CA GLY A 76 -12.62 -2.41 -2.74
C GLY A 76 -13.25 -2.37 -4.14
N LYS A 77 -13.19 -3.48 -4.88
CA LYS A 77 -13.83 -3.61 -6.19
C LYS A 77 -15.35 -3.48 -6.09
N ASN A 78 -15.98 -4.04 -5.05
CA ASN A 78 -17.42 -3.93 -4.84
C ASN A 78 -17.85 -2.50 -4.48
N ILE A 79 -17.07 -1.81 -3.64
CA ILE A 79 -17.30 -0.41 -3.29
C ILE A 79 -17.17 0.47 -4.55
N ALA A 80 -16.16 0.24 -5.38
CA ALA A 80 -15.95 1.00 -6.61
C ALA A 80 -17.13 0.91 -7.60
N ARG A 81 -17.81 -0.25 -7.69
CA ARG A 81 -19.03 -0.42 -8.53
C ARG A 81 -20.33 0.07 -7.86
N SER A 82 -20.30 0.33 -6.55
CA SER A 82 -21.48 0.72 -5.78
C SER A 82 -21.87 2.20 -6.00
N ARG A 83 -23.00 2.62 -5.42
CA ARG A 83 -23.41 4.04 -5.40
C ARG A 83 -22.36 4.93 -4.74
N VAL A 84 -21.70 4.41 -3.70
CA VAL A 84 -20.64 5.11 -2.95
C VAL A 84 -19.43 5.35 -3.84
N GLY A 85 -19.00 4.36 -4.64
CA GLY A 85 -17.89 4.51 -5.58
C GLY A 85 -18.15 5.56 -6.67
N ARG A 86 -19.38 5.65 -7.18
CA ARG A 86 -19.77 6.70 -8.14
C ARG A 86 -19.76 8.09 -7.50
N ALA A 87 -20.19 8.21 -6.24
CA ALA A 87 -20.10 9.46 -5.50
C ALA A 87 -18.63 9.90 -5.34
N PHE A 88 -17.70 8.97 -5.06
CA PHE A 88 -16.27 9.27 -4.97
C PHE A 88 -15.71 9.79 -6.30
N GLN A 89 -16.06 9.14 -7.42
CA GLN A 89 -15.65 9.59 -8.75
C GLN A 89 -16.15 11.01 -9.05
N ALA A 90 -17.43 11.29 -8.77
CA ALA A 90 -18.01 12.62 -8.97
C ALA A 90 -17.28 13.70 -8.13
N THR A 91 -16.99 13.40 -6.86
CA THR A 91 -16.24 14.34 -5.98
C THR A 91 -14.78 14.51 -6.38
N ARG A 92 -14.16 13.49 -6.98
CA ARG A 92 -12.77 13.54 -7.44
C ARG A 92 -12.60 14.52 -8.61
N ASP A 93 -13.56 14.52 -9.53
CA ASP A 93 -13.45 15.32 -10.74
C ASP A 93 -13.77 16.79 -10.45
N ARG A 94 -14.95 17.09 -9.86
CA ARG A 94 -15.33 18.44 -9.45
C ARG A 94 -16.35 18.43 -8.29
N ASP A 95 -15.90 18.86 -7.11
CA ASP A 95 -16.76 19.04 -5.92
C ASP A 95 -18.06 19.81 -6.20
N ILE A 96 -17.95 20.98 -6.87
CA ILE A 96 -19.09 21.87 -7.13
C ILE A 96 -20.11 21.18 -8.06
N ALA A 97 -19.63 20.47 -9.08
CA ALA A 97 -20.52 19.76 -10.00
C ALA A 97 -21.21 18.59 -9.31
N ALA A 98 -20.51 17.87 -8.43
CA ALA A 98 -21.08 16.78 -7.63
C ALA A 98 -22.21 17.27 -6.71
N GLU A 99 -22.05 18.44 -6.10
CA GLU A 99 -23.07 19.03 -5.22
C GLU A 99 -24.34 19.42 -5.97
N VAL A 100 -24.21 19.97 -7.20
CA VAL A 100 -25.35 20.34 -8.05
C VAL A 100 -26.21 19.13 -8.44
N ILE A 101 -25.59 17.96 -8.65
CA ILE A 101 -26.32 16.72 -8.96
C ILE A 101 -26.81 15.97 -7.71
N GLY A 102 -26.76 16.60 -6.53
CA GLY A 102 -27.30 16.07 -5.28
C GLY A 102 -26.38 15.10 -4.53
N VAL A 103 -25.08 15.03 -4.87
CA VAL A 103 -24.12 14.22 -4.10
C VAL A 103 -23.67 14.99 -2.86
N ASN A 104 -23.86 14.39 -1.69
CA ASN A 104 -23.30 14.92 -0.45
C ASN A 104 -21.77 14.73 -0.42
N VAL A 105 -21.04 15.77 -0.84
CA VAL A 105 -19.58 15.80 -0.94
C VAL A 105 -18.92 15.55 0.41
N THR A 106 -19.49 16.09 1.49
CA THR A 106 -18.95 15.95 2.85
C THR A 106 -19.02 14.49 3.32
N TRP A 107 -20.18 13.85 3.15
CA TRP A 107 -20.35 12.43 3.47
C TRP A 107 -19.44 11.54 2.63
N ALA A 108 -19.34 11.81 1.32
CA ALA A 108 -18.46 11.07 0.44
C ALA A 108 -16.99 11.12 0.90
N LYS A 109 -16.49 12.31 1.27
CA LYS A 109 -15.11 12.45 1.77
C LYS A 109 -14.90 11.78 3.13
N LEU A 110 -15.87 11.88 4.04
CA LEU A 110 -15.80 11.21 5.34
C LEU A 110 -15.76 9.69 5.21
N VAL A 111 -16.61 9.12 4.37
CA VAL A 111 -16.64 7.67 4.12
C VAL A 111 -15.37 7.22 3.40
N ALA A 112 -14.87 7.99 2.43
CA ALA A 112 -13.60 7.70 1.76
C ALA A 112 -12.42 7.68 2.76
N PHE A 113 -12.38 8.65 3.67
CA PHE A 113 -11.38 8.70 4.73
C PHE A 113 -11.51 7.51 5.70
N GLY A 114 -12.72 7.21 6.17
CA GLY A 114 -12.97 6.08 7.08
C GLY A 114 -12.60 4.73 6.49
N ILE A 115 -12.97 4.49 5.22
CA ILE A 115 -12.59 3.26 4.49
C ILE A 115 -11.07 3.18 4.35
N SER A 116 -10.41 4.27 3.94
CA SER A 116 -8.94 4.30 3.76
C SER A 116 -8.21 4.02 5.08
N SER A 117 -8.67 4.63 6.17
CA SER A 117 -8.11 4.40 7.51
C SER A 117 -8.32 2.96 8.00
N PHE A 118 -9.45 2.33 7.66
CA PHE A 118 -9.69 0.92 7.97
C PHE A 118 -8.70 0.00 7.22
N TYR A 119 -8.49 0.24 5.92
CA TYR A 119 -7.50 -0.51 5.14
C TYR A 119 -6.07 -0.30 5.65
N ALA A 120 -5.69 0.95 5.94
CA ALA A 120 -4.37 1.28 6.48
C ALA A 120 -4.15 0.65 7.85
N GLY A 121 -5.15 0.66 8.74
CA GLY A 121 -5.09 0.03 10.05
C GLY A 121 -4.96 -1.49 9.95
N ALA A 122 -5.76 -2.14 9.11
CA ALA A 122 -5.68 -3.59 8.89
C ALA A 122 -4.30 -4.00 8.32
N ALA A 123 -3.79 -3.26 7.35
CA ALA A 123 -2.45 -3.48 6.79
C ALA A 123 -1.35 -3.26 7.84
N GLY A 124 -1.47 -2.21 8.66
CA GLY A 124 -0.52 -1.90 9.73
C GLY A 124 -0.44 -2.98 10.81
N VAL A 125 -1.57 -3.57 11.21
CA VAL A 125 -1.59 -4.70 12.16
C VAL A 125 -0.87 -5.90 11.58
N LEU A 126 -1.17 -6.29 10.33
CA LEU A 126 -0.51 -7.41 9.66
C LEU A 126 1.00 -7.19 9.53
N LEU A 127 1.41 -5.97 9.15
CA LEU A 127 2.81 -5.58 9.05
C LEU A 127 3.51 -5.62 10.42
N GLY A 128 2.85 -5.16 11.48
CA GLY A 128 3.38 -5.23 12.84
C GLY A 128 3.60 -6.66 13.32
N VAL A 129 2.68 -7.58 13.01
CA VAL A 129 2.82 -9.01 13.31
C VAL A 129 3.96 -9.63 12.49
N PHE A 130 4.07 -9.28 11.21
CA PHE A 130 5.14 -9.77 10.33
C PHE A 130 6.53 -9.33 10.79
N LEU A 131 6.68 -8.06 11.20
CA LEU A 131 7.94 -7.53 11.73
C LEU A 131 8.28 -8.07 13.13
N GLY A 132 7.30 -8.57 13.88
CA GLY A 132 7.44 -9.10 15.23
C GLY A 132 7.66 -8.04 16.30
N ASN A 133 8.51 -7.03 16.06
CA ASN A 133 8.66 -5.84 16.90
C ASN A 133 8.73 -4.57 16.03
N PRO A 134 7.58 -3.94 15.72
CA PRO A 134 7.57 -2.70 14.96
C PRO A 134 8.15 -1.56 15.82
N ILE A 135 9.36 -1.12 15.50
CA ILE A 135 9.99 0.04 16.14
C ILE A 135 9.47 1.31 15.46
N GLY A 136 8.90 2.24 16.24
CA GLY A 136 8.31 3.47 15.73
C GLY A 136 9.28 4.34 14.90
N SER A 137 10.59 4.25 15.16
CA SER A 137 11.60 5.02 14.42
C SER A 137 11.70 4.65 12.94
N ASN A 138 11.28 3.44 12.53
CA ASN A 138 11.28 3.04 11.13
C ASN A 138 10.18 3.74 10.30
N PHE A 139 9.15 4.24 10.99
CA PHE A 139 7.97 4.85 10.37
C PHE A 139 7.82 6.34 10.71
N GLY A 140 8.65 6.85 11.63
CA GLY A 140 8.64 8.24 12.11
C GLY A 140 9.51 9.19 11.29
N GLY A 141 9.23 10.48 11.40
CA GLY A 141 10.04 11.54 10.78
C GLY A 141 10.23 11.42 9.25
N GLY A 142 11.48 11.51 8.79
CA GLY A 142 11.82 11.50 7.36
C GLY A 142 11.57 10.17 6.65
N ALA A 143 11.70 9.04 7.36
CA ALA A 143 11.46 7.71 6.81
C ALA A 143 9.97 7.49 6.49
N GLY A 144 9.07 7.93 7.37
CA GLY A 144 7.63 7.88 7.12
C GLY A 144 7.18 8.74 5.93
N LEU A 145 7.85 9.88 5.71
CA LEU A 145 7.56 10.74 4.57
C LEU A 145 8.00 10.10 3.26
N LEU A 146 9.18 9.47 3.21
CA LEU A 146 9.64 8.70 2.05
C LEU A 146 8.68 7.55 1.74
N LEU A 147 8.25 6.80 2.75
CA LEU A 147 7.27 5.72 2.59
C LEU A 147 5.93 6.23 2.04
N SER A 148 5.50 7.43 2.45
CA SER A 148 4.29 8.06 1.91
C SER A 148 4.44 8.39 0.41
N VAL A 149 5.62 8.84 -0.01
CA VAL A 149 5.94 9.08 -1.43
C VAL A 149 5.96 7.77 -2.19
N GLU A 150 6.52 6.69 -1.62
CA GLU A 150 6.49 5.35 -2.22
C GLU A 150 5.07 4.84 -2.43
N TYR A 151 4.17 5.00 -1.46
CA TYR A 151 2.76 4.63 -1.62
C TYR A 151 2.06 5.44 -2.71
N VAL A 152 2.36 6.73 -2.84
CA VAL A 152 1.85 7.55 -3.95
C VAL A 152 2.39 7.03 -5.29
N ALA A 153 3.69 6.71 -5.35
CA ALA A 153 4.30 6.15 -6.54
C ALA A 153 3.69 4.79 -6.94
N MET A 154 3.39 3.91 -5.99
CA MET A 154 2.67 2.65 -6.27
C MET A 154 1.33 2.91 -6.98
N ILE A 155 0.57 3.90 -6.53
CA ILE A 155 -0.73 4.24 -7.13
C ILE A 155 -0.56 4.86 -8.52
N VAL A 156 0.47 5.70 -8.70
CA VAL A 156 0.77 6.34 -10.00
C VAL A 156 1.21 5.30 -11.02
N ILE A 157 2.16 4.44 -10.67
CA ILE A 157 2.65 3.34 -11.53
C ILE A 157 1.51 2.36 -11.85
N GLY A 158 0.71 2.02 -10.84
CA GLY A 158 -0.41 1.10 -10.99
C GLY A 158 -1.56 1.61 -11.86
N GLY A 159 -1.88 2.91 -11.76
CA GLY A 159 -2.95 3.57 -12.49
C GLY A 159 -4.01 4.21 -11.56
N ILE A 160 -4.12 5.54 -11.61
CA ILE A 160 -4.95 6.34 -10.72
C ILE A 160 -6.44 6.04 -10.91
N GLY A 161 -7.12 5.69 -9.82
CA GLY A 161 -8.59 5.50 -9.80
C GLY A 161 -9.07 4.08 -10.13
N THR A 162 -8.17 3.11 -10.18
CA THR A 162 -8.52 1.70 -10.40
C THR A 162 -8.01 0.82 -9.26
N VAL A 163 -8.86 -0.08 -8.76
CA VAL A 163 -8.50 -1.00 -7.66
C VAL A 163 -7.45 -2.02 -8.13
N LEU A 164 -7.54 -2.46 -9.39
CA LEU A 164 -6.57 -3.39 -9.99
C LEU A 164 -5.22 -2.71 -10.21
N GLY A 165 -5.22 -1.44 -10.64
CA GLY A 165 -3.99 -0.67 -10.77
C GLY A 165 -3.24 -0.56 -9.45
N ALA A 166 -3.92 -0.23 -8.35
CA ALA A 166 -3.30 -0.17 -7.03
C ALA A 166 -2.65 -1.51 -6.61
N ALA A 167 -3.29 -2.65 -6.90
CA ALA A 167 -2.74 -3.97 -6.60
C ALA A 167 -1.50 -4.29 -7.46
N LEU A 168 -1.55 -4.01 -8.78
CA LEU A 168 -0.40 -4.22 -9.66
C LEU A 168 0.76 -3.29 -9.35
N GLY A 169 0.48 -2.03 -9.01
CA GLY A 169 1.48 -1.06 -8.59
C GLY A 169 2.20 -1.50 -7.33
N ALA A 170 1.46 -1.97 -6.31
CA ALA A 170 2.06 -2.52 -5.09
C ALA A 170 2.94 -3.74 -5.38
N LEU A 171 2.45 -4.70 -6.19
CA LEU A 171 3.23 -5.89 -6.58
C LEU A 171 4.50 -5.52 -7.35
N PHE A 172 4.43 -4.54 -8.25
CA PHE A 172 5.57 -4.10 -9.02
C PHE A 172 6.62 -3.43 -8.13
N VAL A 173 6.20 -2.45 -7.32
CA VAL A 173 7.13 -1.67 -6.49
C VAL A 173 7.79 -2.52 -5.40
N VAL A 174 7.03 -3.41 -4.76
CA VAL A 174 7.56 -4.30 -3.73
C VAL A 174 8.35 -5.45 -4.35
N GLY A 175 7.91 -5.99 -5.49
CA GLY A 175 8.56 -7.12 -6.16
C GLY A 175 9.83 -6.74 -6.91
N LEU A 176 9.97 -5.48 -7.35
CA LEU A 176 11.14 -5.01 -8.10
C LEU A 176 12.47 -5.17 -7.34
N PRO A 177 12.62 -4.66 -6.10
CA PRO A 177 13.87 -4.85 -5.36
C PRO A 177 14.17 -6.34 -5.10
N GLU A 178 13.16 -7.16 -4.83
CA GLU A 178 13.34 -8.60 -4.65
C GLU A 178 13.81 -9.30 -5.94
N LEU A 179 13.23 -8.92 -7.08
CA LEU A 179 13.61 -9.43 -8.39
C LEU A 179 15.04 -9.00 -8.76
N VAL A 180 15.42 -7.76 -8.46
CA VAL A 180 16.79 -7.26 -8.64
C VAL A 180 17.77 -8.05 -7.78
N SER A 181 17.46 -8.25 -6.50
CA SER A 181 18.28 -9.07 -5.58
C SER A 181 18.44 -10.50 -6.10
N TYR A 182 17.36 -11.14 -6.53
CA TYR A 182 17.39 -12.48 -7.11
C TYR A 182 18.27 -12.56 -8.37
N LEU A 183 18.11 -11.61 -9.29
CA LEU A 183 18.90 -11.58 -10.53
C LEU A 183 20.39 -11.26 -10.28
N ALA A 184 20.69 -10.45 -9.26
CA ALA A 184 22.05 -10.19 -8.82
C ALA A 184 22.70 -11.46 -8.24
N GLN A 185 21.96 -12.21 -7.41
CA GLN A 185 22.44 -13.49 -6.85
C GLN A 185 22.65 -14.57 -7.92
N GLN A 186 21.85 -14.59 -8.98
CA GLN A 186 22.02 -15.49 -10.13
C GLN A 186 23.15 -15.05 -11.09
N GLY A 187 23.84 -13.94 -10.81
CA GLY A 187 24.97 -13.45 -11.60
C GLY A 187 24.59 -12.78 -12.93
N TRP A 188 23.31 -12.51 -13.18
CA TRP A 188 22.87 -11.80 -14.39
C TRP A 188 23.18 -10.30 -14.33
N LEU A 189 23.36 -9.76 -13.11
CA LEU A 189 23.72 -8.37 -12.85
C LEU A 189 25.11 -8.30 -12.20
N PRO A 190 26.21 -8.50 -12.97
CA PRO A 190 27.57 -8.55 -12.42
C PRO A 190 28.05 -7.23 -11.79
N PHE A 191 27.33 -6.14 -12.00
CA PHE A 191 27.60 -4.81 -11.45
C PHE A 191 26.87 -4.52 -10.12
N VAL A 192 25.96 -5.39 -9.68
CA VAL A 192 25.22 -5.28 -8.40
C VAL A 192 25.84 -6.22 -7.38
N ALA A 193 26.33 -5.65 -6.29
CA ALA A 193 27.21 -6.34 -5.35
C ALA A 193 26.44 -7.08 -4.26
N ASP A 194 25.85 -8.23 -4.58
CA ASP A 194 25.50 -9.20 -3.54
C ASP A 194 26.47 -10.40 -3.52
N VAL A 195 27.22 -10.65 -4.61
CA VAL A 195 28.13 -11.81 -4.70
C VAL A 195 29.52 -11.50 -5.31
N GLY A 196 29.80 -10.30 -5.84
CA GLY A 196 31.00 -10.13 -6.68
C GLY A 196 31.57 -8.73 -6.89
N GLY A 197 31.75 -7.93 -5.82
CA GLY A 197 32.60 -6.73 -5.90
C GLY A 197 32.14 -5.62 -6.87
N GLY A 198 30.86 -5.60 -7.24
CA GLY A 198 30.26 -4.52 -8.02
C GLY A 198 30.29 -3.17 -7.30
N THR A 199 30.23 -2.08 -8.05
CA THR A 199 30.29 -0.70 -7.52
C THR A 199 29.01 -0.22 -6.83
N PHE A 200 27.87 -0.92 -7.02
CA PHE A 200 26.58 -0.50 -6.50
C PHE A 200 26.00 -1.53 -5.52
N ASP A 201 25.56 -1.02 -4.37
CA ASP A 201 24.71 -1.74 -3.43
C ASP A 201 23.33 -2.01 -4.07
N THR A 202 22.77 -3.20 -3.80
CA THR A 202 21.48 -3.66 -4.31
C THR A 202 20.35 -2.69 -3.95
N ALA A 203 20.41 -2.10 -2.75
CA ALA A 203 19.44 -1.11 -2.30
C ALA A 203 19.50 0.18 -3.14
N VAL A 204 20.70 0.69 -3.39
CA VAL A 204 20.91 1.93 -4.18
C VAL A 204 20.50 1.72 -5.62
N PHE A 205 20.87 0.58 -6.21
CA PHE A 205 20.48 0.26 -7.59
C PHE A 205 18.97 0.10 -7.73
N SER A 206 18.32 -0.55 -6.76
CA SER A 206 16.86 -0.67 -6.73
C SER A 206 16.17 0.68 -6.61
N ALA A 207 16.70 1.60 -5.79
CA ALA A 207 16.18 2.96 -5.67
C ALA A 207 16.32 3.77 -6.97
N ILE A 208 17.45 3.63 -7.68
CA ILE A 208 17.68 4.25 -8.99
C ILE A 208 16.68 3.70 -10.01
N LEU A 209 16.50 2.38 -10.07
CA LEU A 209 15.53 1.74 -10.95
C LEU A 209 14.11 2.20 -10.63
N PHE A 210 13.76 2.26 -9.35
CA PHE A 210 12.46 2.75 -8.91
C PHE A 210 12.19 4.18 -9.39
N GLY A 211 13.15 5.10 -9.20
CA GLY A 211 13.05 6.47 -9.72
C GLY A 211 12.93 6.52 -11.25
N LEU A 212 13.71 5.71 -11.96
CA LEU A 212 13.66 5.60 -13.41
C LEU A 212 12.29 5.07 -13.88
N PHE A 213 11.74 4.04 -13.23
CA PHE A 213 10.42 3.51 -13.55
C PHE A 213 9.32 4.52 -13.29
N ILE A 214 9.38 5.30 -12.19
CA ILE A 214 8.42 6.39 -11.96
C ILE A 214 8.42 7.37 -13.13
N ILE A 215 9.60 7.83 -13.57
CA ILE A 215 9.72 8.76 -14.68
C ILE A 215 9.20 8.12 -15.97
N LEU A 216 9.58 6.88 -16.25
CA LEU A 216 9.17 6.15 -17.44
C LEU A 216 7.65 5.95 -17.49
N PHE A 217 7.02 5.51 -16.40
CA PHE A 217 5.57 5.36 -16.35
C PHE A 217 4.83 6.69 -16.47
N LEU A 218 5.35 7.77 -15.85
CA LEU A 218 4.78 9.10 -16.00
C LEU A 218 4.85 9.61 -17.45
N VAL A 219 5.91 9.27 -18.19
CA VAL A 219 6.12 9.71 -19.57
C VAL A 219 5.37 8.86 -20.59
N PHE A 220 5.45 7.53 -20.48
CA PHE A 220 4.94 6.63 -21.51
C PHE A 220 3.49 6.21 -21.29
N GLU A 221 3.03 6.14 -20.03
CA GLU A 221 1.71 5.60 -19.71
C GLU A 221 0.99 6.38 -18.59
N PRO A 222 0.30 7.48 -18.93
CA PRO A 222 -0.46 8.25 -17.94
C PRO A 222 -1.63 7.48 -17.30
N LEU A 223 -1.99 6.31 -17.84
CA LEU A 223 -2.99 5.39 -17.30
C LEU A 223 -2.40 4.31 -16.36
N GLY A 224 -1.07 4.22 -16.26
CA GLY A 224 -0.32 3.21 -15.50
C GLY A 224 -0.45 1.79 -16.06
N LEU A 225 0.05 0.81 -15.30
CA LEU A 225 0.02 -0.63 -15.61
C LEU A 225 -1.39 -1.15 -15.93
N PHE A 226 -2.43 -0.56 -15.32
CA PHE A 226 -3.81 -0.88 -15.65
C PHE A 226 -4.20 -0.55 -17.11
N GLY A 227 -3.61 0.51 -17.68
CA GLY A 227 -3.78 0.89 -19.08
C GLY A 227 -3.27 -0.20 -20.04
N ILE A 228 -2.10 -0.79 -19.75
CA ILE A 228 -1.57 -1.94 -20.50
C ILE A 228 -2.52 -3.11 -20.40
N TRP A 229 -2.96 -3.43 -19.18
CA TRP A 229 -3.87 -4.56 -18.95
C TRP A 229 -5.16 -4.44 -19.76
N LEU A 230 -5.75 -3.24 -19.83
CA LEU A 230 -6.92 -2.99 -20.67
C LEU A 230 -6.62 -3.16 -22.16
N ARG A 231 -5.48 -2.66 -22.64
CA ARG A 231 -5.08 -2.78 -24.05
C ARG A 231 -4.86 -4.25 -24.45
N VAL A 232 -4.17 -5.01 -23.62
CA VAL A 232 -3.94 -6.45 -23.81
C VAL A 232 -5.26 -7.23 -23.76
N ARG A 233 -6.11 -6.96 -22.76
CA ARG A 233 -7.42 -7.62 -22.64
C ARG A 233 -8.33 -7.30 -23.82
N ASN A 234 -8.37 -6.04 -24.25
CA ASN A 234 -9.21 -5.62 -25.37
C ASN A 234 -8.67 -6.14 -26.70
N TYR A 235 -7.35 -6.23 -26.87
CA TYR A 235 -6.72 -6.90 -28.01
C TYR A 235 -7.13 -8.38 -28.09
N TRP A 236 -7.06 -9.09 -26.96
CA TRP A 236 -7.47 -10.50 -26.90
C TRP A 236 -8.98 -10.71 -27.07
N LYS A 237 -9.82 -9.79 -26.61
CA LYS A 237 -11.28 -9.87 -26.78
C LYS A 237 -11.76 -9.43 -28.17
N GLY A 238 -11.01 -8.57 -28.86
CA GLY A 238 -11.28 -8.13 -30.23
C GLY A 238 -10.75 -9.08 -31.30
N TRP A 239 -10.05 -10.15 -30.90
CA TRP A 239 -9.58 -11.17 -31.82
C TRP A 239 -10.72 -12.18 -32.09
N PRO A 240 -11.20 -12.41 -33.34
CA PRO A 240 -10.66 -12.02 -34.64
C PRO A 240 -11.41 -10.91 -35.41
N PHE A 241 -12.37 -10.19 -34.82
CA PHE A 241 -13.09 -9.12 -35.51
C PHE A 241 -12.60 -7.74 -35.07
N SER A 242 -11.68 -7.20 -35.86
CA SER A 242 -11.24 -5.81 -35.80
C SER A 242 -12.35 -4.89 -36.32
N TYR A 243 -13.24 -4.42 -35.44
CA TYR A 243 -14.00 -3.17 -35.61
C TYR A 243 -14.25 -2.50 -34.25
#